data_AF-A0A517QT05-F1
#
_entry.id   AF-A0A517QT05-F1
#
_cell.length_a   1.000
_cell.length_b   1.000
_cell.length_c   1.000
_cell.angle_alpha   90.00
_cell.angle_beta   90.00
_cell.angle_gamma   90.00
#
_symmetry.space_group_name_H-M   'P 1'
#
loop_
_entity.id
_entity.type
_entity.pdbx_description
1 polymer ?
#
loop_
_entity_poly.entity_id
_entity_poly.type
_entity_poly.pdbx_seq_one_letter_code
_entity_poly.pdbx_strand_id
1 'polypeptide(L)'
;MKVKRIVANIETDLLDAARSFYADVLGLEILMDQGWITTFGSQETMRVQINFASEGGSGTPVPDLSIEVDDLDEALKNVEEAGLQPEYGPVSEP
;
A
#
# COMPACT_ATOMS: atom_id res chain seq x y z
N MET A 1 -5.67 6.63 27.53
CA MET A 1 -4.88 6.94 26.31
C MET A 1 -5.67 6.47 25.10
N LYS A 2 -5.62 7.18 23.95
CA LYS A 2 -6.31 6.80 22.71
C LYS A 2 -5.31 6.83 21.55
N VAL A 3 -5.22 5.75 20.77
CA VAL A 3 -4.40 5.69 19.56
C VAL A 3 -5.06 6.53 18.47
N LYS A 4 -4.29 7.40 17.82
CA LYS A 4 -4.78 8.28 16.73
C LYS A 4 -4.51 7.73 15.33
N ARG A 5 -3.40 7.01 15.16
CA ARG A 5 -2.98 6.40 13.90
C ARG A 5 -1.95 5.30 14.17
N ILE A 6 -1.83 4.37 13.24
CA ILE A 6 -0.74 3.39 13.13
C ILE A 6 -0.13 3.62 11.75
N VAL A 7 1.20 3.65 11.66
CA VAL A 7 1.92 3.88 10.41
C VAL A 7 2.91 2.74 10.23
N ALA A 8 2.84 2.06 9.10
CA ALA A 8 3.83 1.07 8.72
C ALA A 8 5.14 1.77 8.35
N ASN A 9 6.26 1.28 8.87
CA ASN A 9 7.59 1.73 8.45
C ASN A 9 8.29 0.53 7.80
N ILE A 10 8.72 0.70 6.55
CA ILE A 10 9.42 -0.32 5.77
C ILE A 10 10.89 0.10 5.69
N GLU A 11 11.79 -0.79 6.10
CA GLU A 11 13.23 -0.58 6.01
C GLU A 11 13.68 -0.64 4.53
N THR A 12 14.40 0.38 4.07
CA THR A 12 14.95 0.43 2.72
C THR A 12 16.06 1.48 2.62
N ASP A 13 17.07 1.20 1.80
CA ASP A 13 18.07 2.18 1.37
C ASP A 13 17.70 2.86 0.04
N LEU A 14 16.57 2.46 -0.56
CA LEU A 14 16.11 2.87 -1.90
C LEU A 14 14.82 3.70 -1.81
N LEU A 15 14.87 4.88 -1.19
CA LEU A 15 13.70 5.74 -1.03
C LEU A 15 13.04 6.13 -2.37
N ASP A 16 13.84 6.32 -3.42
CA ASP A 16 13.32 6.63 -4.76
C ASP A 16 12.48 5.49 -5.35
N ALA A 17 12.82 4.23 -5.05
CA ALA A 17 12.03 3.08 -5.52
C ALA A 17 10.65 3.05 -4.84
N ALA A 18 10.56 3.48 -3.58
CA ALA A 18 9.27 3.59 -2.90
C ALA A 18 8.37 4.63 -3.58
N ARG A 19 8.93 5.74 -4.06
CA ARG A 19 8.18 6.77 -4.78
C ARG A 19 7.54 6.22 -6.06
N SER A 20 8.28 5.45 -6.85
CA SER A 20 7.76 4.87 -8.10
C SER A 20 6.54 3.98 -7.90
N PHE A 21 6.41 3.32 -6.76
CA PHE A 21 5.23 2.52 -6.46
C PHE A 21 4.15 3.34 -5.73
N TYR A 22 4.47 3.92 -4.58
CA TYR A 22 3.47 4.55 -3.72
C TYR A 22 2.93 5.86 -4.29
N ALA A 23 3.75 6.65 -4.98
CA ALA A 23 3.28 7.89 -5.60
C ALA A 23 2.83 7.66 -7.04
N ASP A 24 3.66 7.05 -7.89
CA ASP A 24 3.37 7.02 -9.32
C ASP A 24 2.30 5.96 -9.69
N VAL A 25 2.29 4.79 -9.03
CA VAL A 25 1.29 3.73 -9.28
C VAL A 25 0.03 3.93 -8.44
N LEU A 26 0.19 4.17 -7.14
CA LEU A 26 -0.93 4.29 -6.19
C LEU A 26 -1.44 5.73 -5.98
N GLY A 27 -0.81 6.73 -6.61
CA GLY A 27 -1.28 8.12 -6.56
C GLY A 27 -1.11 8.83 -5.22
N LEU A 28 -0.31 8.30 -4.28
CA LEU A 28 -0.14 8.93 -2.97
C LEU A 28 0.77 10.17 -3.04
N GLU A 29 0.43 11.17 -2.22
CA GLU A 29 1.22 12.38 -2.06
C GLU A 29 2.33 12.20 -1.02
N ILE A 30 3.45 12.89 -1.20
CA ILE A 30 4.49 13.00 -0.17
C ILE A 30 3.98 13.96 0.91
N LEU A 31 3.62 13.42 2.06
CA LEU A 31 3.17 14.20 3.22
C LEU A 31 4.33 14.69 4.08
N MET A 32 5.46 13.98 4.05
CA MET A 32 6.67 14.33 4.77
C MET A 32 7.90 13.72 4.09
N ASP A 33 8.98 14.47 4.02
CA ASP A 33 10.29 13.99 3.57
C ASP A 33 11.38 14.61 4.47
N GLN A 34 12.22 13.77 5.07
CA GLN A 34 13.37 14.19 5.88
C GLN A 34 14.70 13.63 5.37
N GLY A 35 14.74 13.13 4.14
CA GLY A 35 15.92 12.51 3.52
C GLY A 35 16.23 11.08 4.01
N TRP A 36 15.97 10.77 5.29
CA TRP A 36 16.11 9.40 5.84
C TRP A 36 14.78 8.65 5.91
N ILE A 37 13.65 9.36 5.79
CA ILE A 37 12.29 8.80 5.76
C ILE A 37 11.41 9.68 4.88
N THR A 38 10.58 9.03 4.07
CA THR A 38 9.53 9.66 3.29
C THR A 38 8.20 9.02 3.68
N THR A 39 7.16 9.84 3.90
CA THR A 39 5.80 9.39 4.21
C THR A 39 4.90 9.71 3.04
N PHE A 40 4.25 8.67 2.51
CA PHE A 40 3.24 8.77 1.46
C PHE A 40 1.84 8.65 2.07
N GLY A 41 0.87 9.38 1.55
CA GLY A 41 -0.53 9.25 1.96
C GLY A 41 -1.48 10.07 1.08
N SER A 42 -2.77 10.02 1.41
CA SER A 42 -3.82 10.79 0.74
C SER A 42 -4.56 11.67 1.75
N GLN A 43 -5.51 12.47 1.27
CA GLN A 43 -6.40 13.26 2.12
C GLN A 43 -7.55 12.43 2.72
N GLU A 44 -7.65 11.14 2.38
CA GLU A 44 -8.67 10.25 2.89
C GLU A 44 -8.47 9.89 4.36
N THR A 45 -9.57 9.63 5.06
CA THR A 45 -9.54 9.31 6.50
C THR A 45 -9.93 7.85 6.73
N MET A 46 -9.00 7.06 7.26
CA MET A 46 -9.24 5.67 7.67
C MET A 46 -9.42 5.54 9.19
N ARG A 47 -10.21 4.56 9.65
CA ARG A 47 -10.28 4.20 11.08
C ARG A 47 -8.99 3.52 11.51
N VAL A 48 -8.53 3.76 12.75
CA VAL A 48 -7.35 3.05 13.27
C VAL A 48 -7.62 1.55 13.31
N GLN A 49 -6.87 0.78 12.52
CA GLN A 49 -7.02 -0.67 12.35
C GLN A 49 -5.65 -1.34 12.39
N ILE A 50 -5.62 -2.61 12.80
CA ILE A 50 -4.46 -3.52 12.71
C ILE A 50 -5.00 -4.94 12.59
N ASN A 51 -4.47 -5.69 11.63
CA ASN A 51 -4.92 -7.05 11.36
C ASN A 51 -3.93 -8.06 11.96
N PHE A 52 -4.47 -9.17 12.43
CA PHE A 52 -3.73 -10.37 12.78
C PHE A 52 -4.40 -11.52 12.05
N ALA A 53 -3.68 -12.16 11.14
CA ALA A 53 -4.23 -13.20 10.28
C ALA A 53 -3.32 -14.42 10.29
N SER A 54 -3.91 -15.60 10.16
CA SER A 54 -3.19 -16.86 9.96
C SER A 54 -2.88 -17.15 8.49
N GLU A 55 -3.58 -16.49 7.56
CA GLU A 55 -3.42 -16.56 6.10
C GLU A 55 -3.91 -15.25 5.45
N GLY A 56 -3.61 -15.04 4.17
CA GLY A 56 -4.03 -13.87 3.38
C GLY A 56 -5.46 -13.96 2.82
N GLY A 57 -6.10 -15.14 2.92
CA GLY A 57 -7.35 -15.47 2.24
C GLY A 57 -7.11 -16.48 1.11
N SER A 58 -8.05 -17.41 0.93
CA SER A 58 -7.96 -18.48 -0.09
C SER A 58 -6.64 -19.29 -0.10
N GLY A 59 -5.98 -19.44 1.06
CA GLY A 59 -4.71 -20.14 1.19
C GLY A 59 -3.48 -19.33 0.79
N THR A 60 -3.61 -18.05 0.50
CA THR A 60 -2.47 -17.16 0.19
C THR A 60 -1.66 -16.83 1.46
N PRO A 61 -0.36 -16.47 1.32
CA PRO A 61 0.41 -15.91 2.43
C PRO A 61 -0.22 -14.62 2.96
N VAL A 62 -0.06 -14.35 4.26
CA VAL A 62 -0.47 -13.06 4.84
C VAL A 62 0.31 -11.93 4.14
N PRO A 63 -0.35 -10.92 3.55
CA PRO A 63 0.35 -9.80 2.93
C PRO A 63 0.96 -8.89 4.00
N ASP A 64 2.07 -8.23 3.67
CA ASP A 64 2.68 -7.24 4.57
C ASP A 64 1.77 -6.04 4.80
N LEU A 65 1.06 -5.60 3.74
CA LEU A 65 0.12 -4.48 3.76
C LEU A 65 -1.15 -4.84 2.99
N SER A 66 -2.29 -4.39 3.51
CA SER A 66 -3.54 -4.33 2.74
C SER A 66 -3.80 -2.88 2.37
N ILE A 67 -3.93 -2.59 1.07
CA ILE A 67 -4.15 -1.25 0.53
C ILE A 67 -5.52 -1.25 -0.16
N GLU A 68 -6.46 -0.49 0.39
CA GLU A 68 -7.79 -0.29 -0.20
C GLU A 68 -7.72 0.86 -1.22
N VAL A 69 -8.31 0.65 -2.39
CA VAL A 69 -8.45 1.64 -3.46
C VAL A 69 -9.93 1.79 -3.83
N ASP A 70 -10.32 2.96 -4.30
CA ASP A 70 -11.68 3.25 -4.73
C ASP A 70 -11.98 2.73 -6.15
N ASP A 71 -10.96 2.69 -7.02
CA ASP A 71 -11.02 2.11 -8.36
C ASP A 71 -9.90 1.07 -8.57
N LEU A 72 -10.29 -0.22 -8.55
CA LEU A 72 -9.36 -1.33 -8.78
C LEU A 72 -8.88 -1.41 -10.23
N ASP A 73 -9.72 -1.06 -11.20
CA ASP A 73 -9.36 -1.14 -12.63
C ASP A 73 -8.30 -0.09 -12.97
N GLU A 74 -8.43 1.12 -12.42
CA GLU A 74 -7.41 2.18 -12.54
C GLU A 74 -6.09 1.76 -11.88
N ALA A 75 -6.13 1.22 -10.66
CA ALA A 75 -4.94 0.75 -9.97
C ALA A 75 -4.21 -0.37 -10.75
N LEU A 76 -4.95 -1.36 -11.27
CA LEU A 76 -4.38 -2.43 -12.09
C LEU A 76 -3.75 -1.91 -13.37
N LYS A 77 -4.41 -0.96 -14.04
CA LYS A 77 -3.86 -0.31 -15.23
C LYS A 77 -2.53 0.38 -14.92
N ASN A 78 -2.43 1.12 -13.82
CA ASN A 78 -1.19 1.79 -13.43
C ASN A 78 -0.06 0.79 -13.10
N VAL A 79 -0.40 -0.33 -12.45
CA VAL A 79 0.53 -1.44 -12.19
C VAL A 79 1.08 -2.01 -13.50
N GLU A 80 0.21 -2.27 -14.47
CA GLU A 80 0.60 -2.77 -15.80
C GLU A 80 1.48 -1.77 -16.56
N GLU A 81 1.12 -0.48 -16.56
CA GLU A 81 1.90 0.59 -17.21
C GLU A 81 3.29 0.77 -16.57
N ALA A 82 3.41 0.49 -15.27
CA ALA A 82 4.69 0.46 -14.55
C ALA A 82 5.51 -0.83 -14.81
N GLY A 83 4.97 -1.79 -15.57
CA GLY A 83 5.63 -3.05 -15.89
C GLY A 83 5.67 -4.03 -14.72
N LEU A 84 4.82 -3.84 -13.72
CA LEU A 84 4.70 -4.70 -12.55
C LEU A 84 3.68 -5.81 -12.82
N GLN A 85 3.90 -6.99 -12.24
CA GLN A 85 3.00 -8.12 -12.38
C GLN A 85 2.41 -8.49 -11.01
N PRO A 86 1.08 -8.51 -10.86
CA PRO A 86 0.45 -9.04 -9.66
C PRO A 86 0.89 -10.49 -9.41
N GLU A 87 1.31 -10.80 -8.19
CA GLU A 87 1.66 -12.18 -7.81
C GLU A 87 0.42 -13.08 -7.77
N TYR A 88 -0.75 -12.50 -7.49
CA TYR A 88 -2.04 -13.17 -7.39
C TYR A 88 -3.18 -12.24 -7.82
N GLY A 89 -4.20 -12.81 -8.47
CA GLY A 89 -5.36 -12.06 -8.94
C GLY A 89 -5.09 -11.21 -10.20
N PRO A 90 -6.02 -10.31 -10.58
CA PRO A 90 -7.27 -10.00 -9.87
C PRO A 90 -8.26 -11.18 -9.89
N VAL A 91 -8.92 -11.41 -8.76
CA VAL A 91 -9.97 -12.44 -8.60
C VAL A 91 -10.97 -11.97 -7.56
N SER A 92 -12.26 -12.23 -7.78
CA SER A 92 -13.28 -12.04 -6.74
C SER A 92 -13.36 -13.29 -5.87
N GLU A 93 -13.03 -13.14 -4.60
CA GLU A 93 -13.17 -14.20 -3.60
C GLU A 93 -14.58 -14.21 -3.00
N PRO A 94 -15.07 -15.36 -2.47
CA PRO A 94 -16.42 -15.52 -1.91
C PRO A 94 -16.70 -14.70 -0.63
#